data_AF-A0AA37T1Q0-F1
#
_entry.id   AF-A0AA37T1Q0-F1
#
_cell.length_a   1.000
_cell.length_b   1.000
_cell.length_c   1.000
_cell.angle_alpha   90.00
_cell.angle_beta   90.00
_cell.angle_gamma   90.00
#
_symmetry.space_group_name_H-M   'P 1'
#
loop_
_entity.id
_entity.type
_entity.pdbx_description
1 polymer ?
#
loop_
_entity_poly.entity_id
_entity_poly.type
_entity_poly.pdbx_seq_one_letter_code
_entity_poly.pdbx_strand_id
1 'polypeptide(L)'
;MNIKKLKLNLLQIKTMDEFYDEISNLFGFPDFFGRNIDALIDCLFSLRYPEDEMTNVHLMDSEFMLLEVYGISSVDQKIRDTLIFAVEFANAKNNEKGNDPVIILSFMSKSSG
;
A
#
# COMPACT_ATOMS: atom_id res chain seq x y z
N MET A 1 1.74 19.52 6.14
CA MET A 1 1.69 18.18 5.52
C MET A 1 2.56 17.26 6.35
N ASN A 2 1.95 16.35 7.10
CA ASN A 2 2.71 15.37 7.89
C ASN A 2 2.75 14.05 7.09
N ILE A 3 3.92 13.42 7.03
CA ILE A 3 4.14 12.25 6.17
C ILE A 3 4.58 11.09 7.06
N LYS A 4 3.79 10.02 7.07
CA LYS A 4 4.24 8.71 7.55
C LYS A 4 4.91 7.99 6.39
N LYS A 5 5.98 7.27 6.69
CA LYS A 5 6.80 6.62 5.67
C LYS A 5 6.89 5.13 5.94
N LEU A 6 6.64 4.34 4.91
CA LEU A 6 6.89 2.90 4.89
C LEU A 6 7.78 2.56 3.69
N LYS A 7 8.54 1.48 3.83
CA LYS A 7 9.43 0.96 2.79
C LYS A 7 8.94 -0.39 2.35
N LEU A 8 8.60 -0.53 1.07
CA LEU A 8 8.22 -1.78 0.44
C LEU A 8 9.38 -2.29 -0.40
N ASN A 9 9.95 -3.44 -0.03
CA ASN A 9 11.08 -4.02 -0.76
C ASN A 9 10.65 -5.16 -1.67
N LEU A 10 10.63 -4.89 -2.98
CA LEU A 10 10.22 -5.86 -3.99
C LEU A 10 11.40 -6.62 -4.64
N LEU A 11 12.64 -6.36 -4.24
CA LEU A 11 13.83 -6.90 -4.91
C LEU A 11 13.94 -8.44 -4.89
N GLN A 12 13.34 -9.10 -3.90
CA GLN A 12 13.36 -10.56 -3.76
C GLN A 12 12.00 -11.21 -4.05
N ILE A 13 10.98 -10.41 -4.38
CA ILE A 13 9.62 -10.87 -4.60
C ILE A 13 9.50 -11.43 -6.02
N LYS A 14 9.01 -12.67 -6.13
CA LYS A 14 8.87 -13.43 -7.38
C LYS A 14 7.44 -13.86 -7.63
N THR A 15 6.62 -13.95 -6.59
CA THR A 15 5.23 -14.43 -6.69
C THR A 15 4.24 -13.40 -6.15
N MET A 16 2.97 -13.51 -6.57
CA MET A 16 1.89 -12.71 -6.00
C MET A 16 1.71 -12.98 -4.51
N ASP A 17 1.94 -14.21 -4.05
CA ASP A 17 1.83 -14.56 -2.64
C ASP A 17 2.89 -13.88 -1.80
N GLU A 18 4.15 -13.90 -2.25
CA GLU A 18 5.23 -13.16 -1.58
C GLU A 18 4.94 -11.65 -1.54
N PHE A 19 4.37 -11.09 -2.61
CA PHE A 19 3.93 -9.69 -2.63
C PHE A 19 2.84 -9.41 -1.58
N TYR A 20 1.82 -10.26 -1.51
CA TYR A 20 0.75 -10.11 -0.53
C TYR A 20 1.24 -10.31 0.91
N ASP A 21 2.19 -11.20 1.14
CA ASP A 21 2.82 -11.36 2.46
C ASP A 21 3.60 -10.11 2.86
N GLU A 22 4.46 -9.60 1.97
CA GLU A 22 5.28 -8.41 2.23
C GLU A 22 4.41 -7.18 2.54
N ILE A 23 3.38 -6.92 1.71
CA ILE A 23 2.52 -5.75 1.91
C ILE A 23 1.60 -5.91 3.13
N SER A 24 1.10 -7.12 3.40
CA SER A 24 0.30 -7.42 4.58
C SER A 24 1.11 -7.19 5.86
N ASN A 25 2.35 -7.69 5.91
CA ASN A 25 3.23 -7.48 7.04
C ASN A 25 3.60 -6.00 7.22
N LEU A 26 3.84 -5.28 6.11
CA LEU A 26 4.24 -3.87 6.14
C LEU A 26 3.16 -2.96 6.71
N PHE A 27 1.89 -3.20 6.36
CA PHE A 27 0.75 -2.39 6.80
C PHE A 27 0.00 -2.99 8.00
N GLY A 28 0.33 -4.23 8.37
CA GLY A 28 -0.35 -5.00 9.41
C GLY A 28 -1.81 -5.27 9.06
N PHE A 29 -2.07 -5.88 7.90
CA PHE A 29 -3.42 -6.31 7.52
C PHE A 29 -3.93 -7.45 8.43
N PRO A 30 -5.25 -7.67 8.51
CA PRO A 30 -5.83 -8.72 9.35
C PRO A 30 -5.49 -10.13 8.86
N ASP A 31 -5.56 -11.10 9.76
CA ASP A 31 -5.30 -12.53 9.48
C ASP A 31 -6.21 -13.11 8.38
N PHE A 32 -7.38 -12.50 8.17
CA PHE A 32 -8.35 -12.89 7.14
C PHE A 32 -8.18 -12.11 5.81
N PHE A 33 -7.05 -11.44 5.59
CA PHE A 33 -6.78 -10.73 4.35
C PHE A 33 -6.93 -11.63 3.12
N GLY A 34 -7.83 -11.24 2.20
CA GLY A 34 -8.28 -12.09 1.09
C GLY A 34 -7.31 -12.30 -0.07
N ARG A 35 -6.10 -11.71 -0.03
CA ARG A 35 -5.02 -11.88 -1.02
C ARG A 35 -5.46 -11.66 -2.47
N ASN A 36 -6.30 -10.65 -2.69
CA ASN A 36 -6.79 -10.25 -4.00
C ASN A 36 -6.83 -8.72 -4.10
N ILE A 37 -7.10 -8.20 -5.30
CA ILE A 37 -7.03 -6.76 -5.55
C ILE A 37 -8.08 -5.98 -4.76
N ASP A 38 -9.30 -6.50 -4.63
CA ASP A 38 -10.38 -5.82 -3.91
C ASP A 38 -10.04 -5.72 -2.41
N ALA A 39 -9.58 -6.82 -1.82
CA ALA A 39 -9.12 -6.84 -0.43
C ALA A 39 -7.94 -5.89 -0.20
N LEU A 40 -7.01 -5.78 -1.15
CA LEU A 40 -5.89 -4.85 -1.05
C LEU A 40 -6.36 -3.39 -1.11
N ILE A 41 -7.26 -3.05 -2.03
CA ILE A 41 -7.85 -1.71 -2.12
C ILE A 41 -8.54 -1.35 -0.80
N ASP A 42 -9.33 -2.26 -0.24
CA ASP A 42 -10.05 -2.01 1.01
C ASP A 42 -9.08 -1.75 2.17
N CYS A 43 -8.04 -2.56 2.34
CA CYS A 43 -7.04 -2.32 3.39
C CYS A 43 -6.32 -0.97 3.21
N LEU A 44 -5.88 -0.64 1.98
CA LEU A 44 -5.18 0.64 1.72
C LEU A 44 -6.10 1.85 1.88
N PHE A 45 -7.39 1.70 1.55
CA PHE A 45 -8.40 2.72 1.76
C PHE A 45 -8.65 2.97 3.26
N SER A 46 -8.72 1.90 4.05
CA SER A 46 -8.95 1.91 5.50
C SER A 46 -7.83 2.53 6.34
N LEU A 47 -6.69 2.93 5.75
CA LEU A 47 -5.63 3.62 6.48
C LEU A 47 -6.12 4.91 7.17
N ARG A 48 -7.16 5.58 6.67
CA ARG A 48 -7.78 6.76 7.30
C ARG A 48 -8.95 6.42 8.24
N TYR A 49 -9.36 5.17 8.30
CA TYR A 49 -10.57 4.72 9.01
C TYR A 49 -10.15 3.63 10.03
N PRO A 50 -9.51 4.02 11.15
CA PRO A 50 -9.04 3.07 12.15
C PRO A 50 -10.14 2.17 12.70
N GLU A 51 -11.39 2.63 12.69
CA GLU A 51 -12.59 1.88 13.07
C GLU A 51 -12.86 0.65 12.19
N ASP A 52 -12.28 0.56 10.99
CA ASP A 52 -12.44 -0.59 10.11
C ASP A 52 -11.59 -1.80 10.57
N GLU A 53 -10.59 -1.59 11.43
CA GLU A 53 -9.66 -2.63 11.93
C GLU A 53 -8.94 -3.44 10.81
N MET A 54 -8.82 -2.84 9.62
CA MET A 54 -8.23 -3.49 8.42
C MET A 54 -6.72 -3.32 8.29
N THR A 55 -6.09 -2.48 9.12
CA THR A 55 -4.65 -2.23 9.12
C THR A 55 -4.18 -1.88 10.53
N ASN A 56 -2.91 -2.12 10.87
CA ASN A 56 -2.28 -1.62 12.11
C ASN A 56 -1.65 -0.23 11.93
N VAL A 57 -1.73 0.34 10.74
CA VAL A 57 -1.15 1.63 10.39
C VAL A 57 -2.28 2.61 10.07
N HIS A 58 -2.41 3.66 10.88
CA HIS A 58 -3.46 4.66 10.69
C HIS A 58 -2.88 6.03 10.33
N LEU A 59 -3.62 6.79 9.52
CA LEU A 59 -3.36 8.16 9.15
C LEU A 59 -4.44 9.06 9.72
N MET A 60 -4.03 10.19 10.30
CA MET A 60 -4.94 11.28 10.62
C MET A 60 -5.32 12.04 9.33
N ASP A 61 -6.39 12.84 9.37
CA ASP A 61 -6.97 13.53 8.19
C ASP A 61 -5.96 14.33 7.34
N SER A 62 -4.91 14.89 7.94
CA SER A 62 -3.88 15.68 7.25
C SER A 62 -2.55 14.93 7.01
N GLU A 63 -2.50 13.64 7.35
CA GLU A 63 -1.35 12.77 7.13
C GLU A 63 -1.43 12.06 5.79
N PHE A 64 -0.25 11.82 5.20
CA PHE A 64 -0.10 11.04 3.97
C PHE A 64 0.83 9.86 4.23
N MET A 65 0.55 8.72 3.60
CA MET A 65 1.51 7.62 3.54
C MET A 65 2.43 7.78 2.34
N LEU A 66 3.71 8.05 2.58
CA LEU A 66 4.75 7.92 1.57
C LEU A 66 5.25 6.47 1.57
N LEU A 67 4.91 5.74 0.50
CA LEU A 67 5.40 4.39 0.29
C LEU A 67 6.62 4.42 -0.63
N GLU A 68 7.79 4.23 -0.04
CA GLU A 68 9.04 4.08 -0.79
C GLU A 68 9.13 2.64 -1.32
N VAL A 69 8.99 2.47 -2.63
CA VAL A 69 8.95 1.15 -3.28
C VAL A 69 10.27 0.88 -3.97
N TYR A 70 10.97 -0.14 -3.50
CA TYR A 70 12.27 -0.56 -4.02
C TYR A 70 12.12 -1.75 -4.96
N GLY A 71 12.73 -1.70 -6.15
CA GLY A 71 12.75 -2.85 -7.06
C GLY A 71 11.47 -3.05 -7.90
N ILE A 72 10.61 -2.03 -8.03
CA ILE A 72 9.37 -2.12 -8.82
C ILE A 72 9.60 -2.49 -10.29
N SER A 73 10.75 -2.14 -10.86
CA SER A 73 11.11 -2.50 -12.24
C SER A 73 11.61 -3.94 -12.40
N SER A 74 11.87 -4.64 -11.29
CA SER A 74 12.45 -5.99 -11.27
C SER A 74 11.41 -7.09 -11.01
N VAL A 75 10.20 -6.74 -10.58
CA VAL A 75 9.11 -7.69 -10.36
C VAL A 75 8.32 -7.97 -11.63
N ASP A 76 7.54 -9.05 -11.58
CA ASP A 76 6.56 -9.38 -12.61
C ASP A 76 5.57 -8.22 -12.84
N GLN A 77 5.15 -8.06 -14.09
CA GLN A 77 4.22 -6.99 -14.48
C GLN A 77 2.92 -7.05 -13.65
N LYS A 78 2.40 -8.25 -13.36
CA LYS A 78 1.17 -8.38 -12.58
C LYS A 78 1.32 -7.80 -11.17
N ILE A 79 2.47 -8.00 -10.52
CA ILE A 79 2.74 -7.45 -9.18
C ILE A 79 2.79 -5.92 -9.24
N ARG A 80 3.54 -5.39 -10.22
CA ARG A 80 3.65 -3.94 -10.43
C ARG A 80 2.28 -3.31 -10.68
N ASP A 81 1.52 -3.86 -11.61
CA ASP A 81 0.22 -3.34 -12.01
C ASP A 81 -0.78 -3.45 -10.85
N THR A 82 -0.74 -4.55 -10.07
CA THR A 82 -1.57 -4.73 -8.85
C THR A 82 -1.30 -3.61 -7.83
N LEU A 83 -0.03 -3.31 -7.54
CA LEU A 83 0.31 -2.26 -6.56
C LEU A 83 -0.15 -0.88 -7.02
N ILE A 84 0.14 -0.52 -8.28
CA ILE A 84 -0.21 0.80 -8.83
C ILE A 84 -1.74 0.97 -8.85
N PHE A 85 -2.45 -0.03 -9.36
CA PHE A 85 -3.91 -0.02 -9.45
C PHE A 85 -4.56 0.06 -8.06
N ALA A 86 -4.08 -0.70 -7.09
CA ALA A 86 -4.65 -0.66 -5.73
C ALA A 86 -4.51 0.72 -5.09
N VAL A 87 -3.35 1.36 -5.24
CA VAL A 87 -3.10 2.71 -4.71
C VAL A 87 -3.93 3.75 -5.44
N GLU A 88 -4.02 3.68 -6.77
CA GLU A 88 -4.88 4.55 -7.58
C GLU A 88 -6.33 4.51 -7.08
N PHE A 89 -6.89 3.31 -6.93
CA PHE A 89 -8.28 3.13 -6.50
C PHE A 89 -8.50 3.53 -5.04
N ALA A 90 -7.58 3.21 -4.12
CA ALA A 90 -7.69 3.66 -2.73
C ALA A 90 -7.65 5.20 -2.62
N ASN A 91 -6.84 5.86 -3.44
CA ASN A 91 -6.79 7.31 -3.52
C ASN A 91 -8.07 7.89 -4.13
N ALA A 92 -8.59 7.29 -5.21
CA ALA A 92 -9.85 7.70 -5.83
C ALA A 92 -11.03 7.59 -4.86
N LYS A 93 -11.17 6.47 -4.15
CA LYS A 93 -12.22 6.28 -3.11
C LYS A 93 -12.13 7.33 -2.00
N ASN A 94 -10.93 7.76 -1.61
CA ASN A 94 -10.77 8.85 -0.64
C ASN A 94 -11.17 10.21 -1.22
N ASN A 95 -10.80 10.49 -2.47
CA ASN A 95 -11.17 11.72 -3.17
C ASN A 95 -12.70 11.85 -3.34
N GLU A 96 -13.39 10.75 -3.65
CA GLU A 96 -14.86 10.70 -3.73
C GLU A 96 -15.54 11.05 -2.39
N LYS A 97 -14.86 10.80 -1.27
CA LYS A 97 -15.30 11.22 0.07
C LYS A 97 -14.86 12.64 0.46
N GLY A 98 -14.22 13.38 -0.44
CA GLY A 98 -13.71 14.73 -0.20
C GLY A 98 -12.37 14.78 0.54
N ASN A 99 -11.69 13.64 0.70
CA ASN A 99 -10.40 13.55 1.38
C ASN A 99 -9.24 13.66 0.40
N ASP A 100 -8.08 14.07 0.91
CA ASP A 100 -6.81 14.01 0.19
C ASP A 100 -6.38 12.55 -0.08
N PRO A 101 -5.51 12.32 -1.09
CA PRO A 101 -4.90 11.02 -1.35
C PRO A 101 -4.33 10.38 -0.07
N VAL A 102 -4.50 9.07 0.04
CA VAL A 102 -4.05 8.31 1.22
C VAL A 102 -2.59 7.89 1.08
N ILE A 103 -2.17 7.48 -0.12
CA ILE A 103 -0.83 6.96 -0.40
C ILE A 103 -0.18 7.71 -1.56
N ILE A 104 1.09 8.05 -1.39
CA ILE A 104 1.98 8.59 -2.41
C ILE A 104 3.07 7.55 -2.68
N LEU A 105 3.22 7.13 -3.94
CA LEU A 105 4.26 6.20 -4.36
C LEU A 105 5.56 6.93 -4.69
N SER A 106 6.68 6.45 -4.15
CA SER A 106 8.02 6.89 -4.52
C SER A 106 8.86 5.69 -4.96
N PHE A 107 9.14 5.58 -6.27
CA PHE A 107 9.88 4.45 -6.83
C PHE A 107 11.39 4.64 -6.73
N MET A 108 12.08 3.63 -6.21
CA MET A 108 13.51 3.64 -5.91
C MET A 108 14.22 2.47 -6.59
N SER A 109 15.41 2.73 -7.16
CA SER A 109 16.18 1.73 -7.92
C SER A 109 17.10 0.85 -7.05
N LYS A 110 17.38 1.23 -5.80
CA LYS A 110 18.18 0.46 -4.83
C LYS A 110 17.67 0.68 -3.41
N SER A 111 17.57 -0.37 -2.59
CA SER A 111 17.34 -0.20 -1.15
C SER A 111 18.59 0.42 -0.53
N SER A 112 18.50 1.66 -0.05
CA SER A 112 19.49 2.17 0.90
C SER A 112 19.39 1.28 2.14
N GLY A 113 20.39 0.42 2.33
CA GLY A 113 20.52 -0.50 3.46
C GLY A 113 20.58 0.22 4.80
#